data_AF-E9BMB8-F1
#
_entry.id   AF-E9BMB8-F1
#
_cell.length_a   1.000
_cell.length_b   1.000
_cell.length_c   1.000
_cell.angle_alpha   90.00
_cell.angle_beta   90.00
_cell.angle_gamma   90.00
#
_symmetry.space_group_name_H-M   'P 1'
#
loop_
_entity.id
_entity.type
_entity.pdbx_description
1 polymer ?
#
loop_
_entity_poly.entity_id
_entity_poly.type
_entity_poly.pdbx_seq_one_letter_code
_entity_poly.pdbx_strand_id
1 'polypeptide(L)'
;MSNSVSTDAVSMESTISTDGDMPSIHHGVEKAVYMMWNNQYSEALELLRAKKDKNPRYALEWANVSLVKTLMSSTNEDRESLLDLFKSADSLSTSSKYNDPMFSEDDEDDDKEEDKTRKQLKKEKKKNKKVFKARKRDATKGGEYFDQTWKLECDVVYADALLIRSIGQLMMNSYLKGGINLRKAWGCYYSLIQQVEQDTENRIPYELKMCIKYGTGTFYAFLALVPANLMKVLSIIGFISDRDLGEQYLTEVFESNTIRSPFAALVLCTLYLFLPTGLGNVDVTLSRARRVLETMNARYPNNTYFNGYANFYFRKKGEVGPAVRSITLAAENAEKAGLVPLLIKYLYADTLFMNQQWAEALEHYRRILDHLAKTKEKFAYTGQVVLSVAACYVMLDNDKEALVWFKKVESMYNPKSKSDSNSPRFASRVIANPRLLPLSGVYMLYINRDLAHMNKEQGLRVLAELKRVTKGKDLSGPEAENMYNLFVGVIEKGSENTDAALAYMKKIFDNEKKIPSDSMILPFTYYETGEMEYRRGNIERAKELFDKGSKIKGDGNETLSNRYNIAMKQLRRAMEDREVK
;
A
#
# COMPACT_ATOMS: atom_id res chain seq x y z
N MET A 1 -52.10 -8.16 -4.89
CA MET A 1 -52.07 -6.97 -5.77
C MET A 1 -50.62 -6.69 -6.08
N SER A 2 -50.23 -7.04 -7.29
CA SER A 2 -48.92 -6.86 -7.90
C SER A 2 -48.69 -5.37 -8.20
N ASN A 3 -47.60 -4.79 -7.69
CA ASN A 3 -47.06 -3.54 -8.22
C ASN A 3 -45.57 -3.76 -8.51
N SER A 4 -45.29 -3.84 -9.81
CA SER A 4 -43.98 -3.85 -10.44
C SER A 4 -43.27 -2.51 -10.22
N VAL A 5 -42.06 -2.55 -9.67
CA VAL A 5 -41.13 -1.42 -9.67
C VAL A 5 -40.28 -1.53 -10.92
N SER A 6 -40.43 -0.58 -11.85
CA SER A 6 -39.57 -0.45 -13.02
C SER A 6 -38.18 0.00 -12.58
N THR A 7 -37.18 -0.75 -13.03
CA THR A 7 -35.77 -0.39 -12.95
C THR A 7 -35.41 0.44 -14.16
N ASP A 8 -35.48 1.77 -14.04
CA ASP A 8 -34.87 2.68 -15.01
C ASP A 8 -33.39 2.85 -14.65
N ALA A 9 -32.55 2.06 -15.32
CA ALA A 9 -31.12 2.27 -15.38
C ALA A 9 -30.87 3.52 -16.24
N VAL A 10 -30.62 4.65 -15.58
CA VAL A 10 -30.13 5.87 -16.25
C VAL A 10 -28.71 5.59 -16.74
N SER A 11 -28.59 5.39 -18.05
CA SER A 11 -27.33 5.41 -18.78
C SER A 11 -26.68 6.78 -18.61
N MET A 12 -25.62 6.86 -17.81
CA MET A 12 -24.67 7.97 -17.89
C MET A 12 -23.90 7.84 -19.20
N GLU A 13 -24.46 8.33 -20.29
CA GLU A 13 -23.68 8.76 -21.43
C GLU A 13 -22.82 9.94 -20.98
N SER A 14 -21.51 9.77 -21.09
CA SER A 14 -20.53 10.81 -20.84
C SER A 14 -20.73 11.94 -21.84
N THR A 15 -21.23 13.08 -21.38
CA THR A 15 -21.06 14.36 -22.06
C THR A 15 -19.58 14.69 -22.11
N ILE A 16 -18.94 14.30 -23.21
CA ILE A 16 -17.60 14.74 -23.63
C ILE A 16 -17.71 16.25 -23.88
N SER A 17 -16.98 17.04 -23.10
CA SER A 17 -16.82 18.47 -23.36
C SER A 17 -16.01 18.65 -24.63
N THR A 18 -16.65 19.13 -25.68
CA THR A 18 -16.00 19.52 -26.93
C THR A 18 -15.27 20.84 -26.74
N ASP A 19 -13.97 20.79 -26.46
CA ASP A 19 -13.03 21.89 -26.70
C ASP A 19 -11.69 21.29 -27.15
N GLY A 20 -11.48 21.18 -28.46
CA GLY A 20 -10.16 20.98 -29.07
C GLY A 20 -9.41 19.69 -28.71
N ASP A 21 -10.07 18.54 -28.61
CA ASP A 21 -9.41 17.27 -28.28
C ASP A 21 -8.36 16.86 -29.33
N MET A 22 -7.09 16.95 -28.94
CA MET A 22 -6.00 16.24 -29.60
C MET A 22 -6.36 14.73 -29.67
N PRO A 23 -6.00 14.01 -30.75
CA PRO A 23 -6.31 12.59 -30.87
C PRO A 23 -5.84 11.80 -29.65
N SER A 24 -6.67 10.90 -29.13
CA SER A 24 -6.24 9.93 -28.11
C SER A 24 -5.06 9.13 -28.66
N ILE A 25 -3.92 9.21 -28.00
CA ILE A 25 -2.69 8.54 -28.39
C ILE A 25 -2.57 7.16 -27.75
N HIS A 26 -3.43 6.83 -26.78
CA HIS A 26 -3.44 5.56 -26.05
C HIS A 26 -4.64 4.66 -26.37
N HIS A 27 -5.53 5.03 -27.30
CA HIS A 27 -6.74 4.27 -27.66
C HIS A 27 -6.50 2.76 -27.85
N GLY A 28 -5.38 2.39 -28.48
CA GLY A 28 -5.02 1.02 -28.79
C GLY A 28 -4.71 0.12 -27.57
N VAL A 29 -4.56 0.70 -26.36
CA VAL A 29 -4.28 -0.06 -25.13
C VAL A 29 -5.34 0.14 -24.02
N GLU A 30 -6.26 1.10 -24.14
CA GLU A 30 -7.21 1.43 -23.07
C GLU A 30 -8.09 0.23 -22.68
N LYS A 31 -8.56 -0.53 -23.67
CA LYS A 31 -9.36 -1.73 -23.45
C LYS A 31 -8.58 -2.80 -22.68
N ALA A 32 -7.30 -2.99 -22.99
CA ALA A 32 -6.45 -3.93 -22.27
C ALA A 32 -6.21 -3.47 -20.82
N VAL A 33 -6.00 -2.17 -20.60
CA VAL A 33 -5.90 -1.60 -19.24
C VAL A 33 -7.21 -1.78 -18.47
N TYR A 34 -8.37 -1.57 -19.11
CA TYR A 34 -9.66 -1.80 -18.47
C TYR A 34 -9.87 -3.27 -18.07
N MET A 35 -9.53 -4.20 -18.95
CA MET A 35 -9.58 -5.64 -18.71
C MET A 35 -8.65 -6.05 -17.57
N MET A 36 -7.41 -5.52 -17.54
CA MET A 36 -6.43 -5.76 -16.48
C MET A 36 -6.99 -5.44 -15.08
N TRP A 37 -7.65 -4.29 -14.94
CA TRP A 37 -8.22 -3.87 -13.64
C TRP A 37 -9.52 -4.59 -13.28
N ASN A 38 -10.16 -5.28 -14.22
CA ASN A 38 -11.28 -6.20 -13.99
C ASN A 38 -10.83 -7.68 -13.88
N ASN A 39 -9.53 -7.92 -13.65
CA ASN A 39 -8.91 -9.24 -13.55
C ASN A 39 -9.03 -10.13 -14.81
N GLN A 40 -9.31 -9.54 -15.97
CA GLN A 40 -9.36 -10.24 -17.28
C GLN A 40 -7.97 -10.23 -17.92
N TYR A 41 -7.00 -10.84 -17.23
CA TYR A 41 -5.59 -10.71 -17.59
C TYR A 41 -5.24 -11.38 -18.92
N SER A 42 -5.83 -12.54 -19.21
CA SER A 42 -5.53 -13.29 -20.44
C SER A 42 -6.02 -12.54 -21.68
N GLU A 43 -7.22 -11.96 -21.61
CA GLU A 43 -7.83 -11.15 -22.64
C GLU A 43 -7.06 -9.84 -22.84
N ALA A 44 -6.64 -9.19 -21.75
CA ALA A 44 -5.80 -8.00 -21.82
C ALA A 44 -4.47 -8.29 -22.53
N LEU A 45 -3.80 -9.40 -22.19
CA LEU A 45 -2.57 -9.81 -22.87
C LEU A 45 -2.83 -10.11 -24.35
N GLU A 46 -3.93 -10.78 -24.69
CA GLU A 46 -4.25 -11.09 -26.09
C GLU A 46 -4.36 -9.83 -26.96
N LEU A 47 -5.03 -8.79 -26.46
CA LEU A 47 -5.12 -7.49 -27.16
C LEU A 47 -3.76 -6.83 -27.38
N LEU A 48 -2.81 -7.05 -26.48
CA LEU A 48 -1.49 -6.42 -26.54
C LEU A 48 -0.47 -7.24 -27.36
N ARG A 49 -0.75 -8.52 -27.58
CA ARG A 49 0.20 -9.52 -28.10
C ARG A 49 0.85 -9.11 -29.42
N ALA A 50 0.06 -8.63 -30.38
CA ALA A 50 0.53 -8.33 -31.73
C ALA A 50 1.58 -7.21 -31.78
N LYS A 51 1.47 -6.21 -30.89
CA LYS A 51 2.30 -5.00 -30.92
C LYS A 51 3.33 -4.92 -29.78
N LYS A 52 3.30 -5.82 -28.78
CA LYS A 52 4.16 -5.75 -27.58
C LYS A 52 5.67 -5.73 -27.87
N ASP A 53 6.12 -6.33 -28.98
CA ASP A 53 7.55 -6.44 -29.31
C ASP A 53 8.02 -5.29 -30.23
N LYS A 54 7.09 -4.49 -30.76
CA LYS A 54 7.37 -3.42 -31.75
C LYS A 54 7.02 -2.02 -31.23
N ASN A 55 5.94 -1.89 -30.45
CA ASN A 55 5.49 -0.63 -29.88
C ASN A 55 5.83 -0.52 -28.38
N PRO A 56 6.61 0.50 -27.95
CA PRO A 56 6.97 0.72 -26.55
C PRO A 56 5.80 0.80 -25.56
N ARG A 57 4.67 1.44 -25.94
CA ARG A 57 3.49 1.55 -25.08
C ARG A 57 2.87 0.18 -24.84
N TYR A 58 2.69 -0.61 -25.90
CA TYR A 58 2.17 -1.98 -25.79
C TYR A 58 3.09 -2.87 -24.96
N ALA A 59 4.40 -2.75 -25.13
CA ALA A 59 5.38 -3.48 -24.32
C ALA A 59 5.23 -3.16 -22.82
N LEU A 60 5.02 -1.89 -22.49
CA LEU A 60 4.85 -1.45 -21.11
C LEU A 60 3.51 -1.90 -20.52
N GLU A 61 2.41 -1.77 -21.26
CA GLU A 61 1.12 -2.25 -20.76
C GLU A 61 1.10 -3.78 -20.61
N TRP A 62 1.80 -4.51 -21.48
CA TRP A 62 2.00 -5.96 -21.31
C TRP A 62 2.72 -6.29 -20.00
N ALA A 63 3.77 -5.53 -19.68
CA ALA A 63 4.48 -5.65 -18.41
C ALA A 63 3.59 -5.25 -17.22
N ASN A 64 2.77 -4.19 -17.36
CA ASN A 64 1.83 -3.75 -16.33
C ASN A 64 0.74 -4.79 -16.05
N VAL A 65 0.22 -5.49 -17.05
CA VAL A 65 -0.74 -6.60 -16.85
C VAL A 65 -0.13 -7.68 -15.96
N SER A 66 1.13 -8.03 -16.24
CA SER A 66 1.86 -9.01 -15.43
C SER A 66 2.15 -8.49 -14.02
N LEU A 67 2.49 -7.20 -13.87
CA LEU A 67 2.71 -6.55 -12.58
C LEU A 67 1.43 -6.56 -11.73
N VAL A 68 0.30 -6.13 -12.30
CA VAL A 68 -1.00 -6.11 -11.61
C VAL A 68 -1.47 -7.51 -11.31
N LYS A 69 -1.16 -8.53 -12.13
CA LYS A 69 -1.48 -9.92 -11.79
C LYS A 69 -0.71 -10.44 -10.57
N THR A 70 0.53 -9.99 -10.38
CA THR A 70 1.48 -10.56 -9.40
C THR A 70 1.73 -9.68 -8.17
N LEU A 71 1.11 -8.50 -8.08
CA LEU A 71 1.32 -7.53 -7.00
C LEU A 71 1.14 -8.14 -5.59
N MET A 72 0.33 -9.21 -5.47
CA MET A 72 0.00 -9.88 -4.19
C MET A 72 0.56 -11.30 -4.02
N SER A 73 1.24 -11.87 -5.03
CA SER A 73 1.76 -13.24 -5.03
C SER A 73 3.28 -13.32 -4.84
N SER A 74 3.91 -12.20 -4.49
CA SER A 74 5.32 -11.88 -4.77
C SER A 74 6.38 -12.91 -4.35
N THR A 75 6.60 -13.92 -5.18
CA THR A 75 7.83 -14.71 -5.17
C THR A 75 8.98 -13.90 -5.77
N ASN A 76 10.23 -14.31 -5.54
CA ASN A 76 11.35 -13.66 -6.24
C ASN A 76 11.39 -14.00 -7.73
N GLU A 77 10.89 -15.17 -8.13
CA GLU A 77 10.84 -15.62 -9.53
C GLU A 77 9.87 -14.77 -10.36
N ASP A 78 8.69 -14.46 -9.80
CA ASP A 78 7.75 -13.52 -10.42
C ASP A 78 8.41 -12.15 -10.61
N ARG A 79 9.15 -11.67 -9.60
CA ARG A 79 9.85 -10.38 -9.67
C ARG A 79 10.93 -10.37 -10.75
N GLU A 80 11.70 -11.45 -10.91
CA GLU A 80 12.70 -11.56 -11.98
C GLU A 80 12.06 -11.50 -13.37
N SER A 81 10.98 -12.25 -13.56
CA SER A 81 10.20 -12.25 -14.81
C SER A 81 9.68 -10.84 -15.14
N LEU A 82 9.15 -10.12 -14.13
CA LEU A 82 8.73 -8.72 -14.30
C LEU A 82 9.90 -7.82 -14.70
N LEU A 83 11.07 -7.97 -14.06
CA LEU A 83 12.25 -7.14 -14.39
C LEU A 83 12.66 -7.27 -15.86
N ASP A 84 12.50 -8.45 -16.45
CA ASP A 84 12.80 -8.68 -17.86
C ASP A 84 11.73 -8.08 -18.78
N LEU A 85 10.43 -8.19 -18.45
CA LEU A 85 9.36 -7.53 -19.22
C LEU A 85 9.55 -6.01 -19.28
N PHE A 86 9.80 -5.36 -18.14
CA PHE A 86 10.06 -3.92 -18.12
C PHE A 86 11.38 -3.54 -18.80
N LYS A 87 12.39 -4.41 -18.76
CA LYS A 87 13.65 -4.18 -19.50
C LYS A 87 13.42 -4.24 -21.01
N SER A 88 12.53 -5.11 -21.49
CA SER A 88 12.13 -5.12 -22.90
C SER A 88 11.45 -3.80 -23.29
N ALA A 89 10.52 -3.31 -22.47
CA ALA A 89 9.85 -2.03 -22.71
C ALA A 89 10.82 -0.83 -22.74
N ASP A 90 11.78 -0.76 -21.79
CA ASP A 90 12.77 0.32 -21.78
C ASP A 90 13.77 0.24 -22.94
N SER A 91 14.10 -0.98 -23.39
CA SER A 91 15.02 -1.21 -24.50
C SER A 91 14.37 -0.81 -25.81
N LEU A 92 13.09 -1.17 -25.99
CA LEU A 92 12.28 -0.82 -27.15
C LEU A 92 12.05 0.70 -27.23
N SER A 93 11.69 1.34 -26.12
CA SER A 93 11.62 2.81 -26.03
C SER A 93 12.92 3.48 -26.44
N THR A 94 14.04 2.91 -25.99
CA THR A 94 15.37 3.43 -26.25
C THR A 94 15.75 3.30 -27.73
N SER A 95 15.33 2.24 -28.43
CA SER A 95 15.57 2.06 -29.87
C SER A 95 14.64 2.92 -30.73
N SER A 96 13.37 3.06 -30.34
CA SER A 96 12.31 3.60 -31.21
C SER A 96 12.10 5.10 -31.10
N LYS A 97 12.59 5.78 -30.05
CA LYS A 97 12.29 7.21 -29.78
C LYS A 97 12.74 8.25 -30.81
N TYR A 98 13.43 7.85 -31.87
CA TYR A 98 13.80 8.72 -33.00
C TYR A 98 13.28 8.19 -34.34
N ASN A 99 12.45 7.15 -34.31
CA ASN A 99 11.75 6.61 -35.47
C ASN A 99 10.43 7.36 -35.66
N ASP A 100 9.68 6.99 -36.70
CA ASP A 100 8.35 7.54 -36.95
C ASP A 100 7.36 7.10 -35.85
N PRO A 101 6.33 7.92 -35.53
CA PRO A 101 5.34 7.62 -34.50
C PRO A 101 4.55 6.34 -34.80
N MET A 102 4.13 5.63 -33.74
CA MET A 102 3.26 4.44 -33.84
C MET A 102 2.00 4.62 -32.98
N PHE A 103 1.14 5.57 -33.37
CA PHE A 103 -0.07 5.91 -32.61
C PHE A 103 -1.35 5.33 -33.23
N SER A 104 -1.35 5.00 -34.53
CA SER A 104 -2.54 4.51 -35.23
C SER A 104 -2.60 2.98 -35.29
N GLU A 105 -3.82 2.44 -35.45
CA GLU A 105 -4.00 1.01 -35.67
C GLU A 105 -3.46 0.56 -37.02
N ASP A 106 -3.57 1.44 -38.03
CA ASP A 106 -3.17 1.31 -39.43
C ASP A 106 -1.71 1.69 -39.70
N ASP A 107 -0.89 1.94 -38.67
CA ASP A 107 0.56 1.99 -38.83
C ASP A 107 1.02 0.56 -39.17
N GLU A 108 0.83 0.20 -40.44
CA GLU A 108 0.99 -1.13 -41.01
C GLU A 108 2.38 -1.70 -40.72
N ASP A 109 2.42 -3.03 -40.59
CA ASP A 109 3.59 -3.88 -40.44
C ASP A 109 4.49 -3.86 -41.71
N ASP A 110 4.93 -2.69 -42.13
CA ASP A 110 5.94 -2.51 -43.18
C ASP A 110 7.34 -2.75 -42.58
N ASP A 111 7.60 -3.97 -42.12
CA ASP A 111 8.97 -4.48 -42.04
C ASP A 111 8.96 -6.00 -41.88
N LYS A 112 9.46 -6.68 -42.92
CA LYS A 112 9.93 -8.06 -42.84
C LYS A 112 10.94 -8.14 -41.70
N GLU A 113 10.75 -9.09 -40.77
CA GLU A 113 11.71 -9.38 -39.71
C GLU A 113 13.09 -9.74 -40.32
N GLU A 114 13.96 -8.74 -40.48
CA GLU A 114 15.39 -8.99 -40.61
C GLU A 114 15.97 -9.08 -39.21
N ASP A 115 16.59 -10.21 -38.88
CA ASP A 115 17.32 -10.41 -37.63
C ASP A 115 18.57 -9.50 -37.60
N LYS A 116 18.35 -8.24 -37.17
CA LYS A 116 19.38 -7.20 -37.12
C LYS A 116 20.28 -7.42 -35.91
N THR A 117 21.58 -7.57 -36.16
CA THR A 117 22.58 -7.64 -35.09
C THR A 117 22.57 -6.38 -34.21
N ARG A 118 23.00 -6.52 -32.94
CA ARG A 118 23.14 -5.39 -31.99
C ARG A 118 23.99 -4.23 -32.53
N LYS A 119 24.94 -4.49 -33.44
CA LYS A 119 25.75 -3.44 -34.11
C LYS A 119 24.93 -2.67 -35.14
N GLN A 120 24.10 -3.34 -35.94
CA GLN A 120 23.22 -2.72 -36.93
C GLN A 120 22.18 -1.82 -36.25
N LEU A 121 21.48 -2.32 -35.22
CA LEU A 121 20.51 -1.55 -34.43
C LEU A 121 21.11 -0.26 -33.84
N LYS A 122 22.35 -0.33 -33.34
CA LYS A 122 23.07 0.87 -32.84
C LYS A 122 23.39 1.88 -33.95
N LYS A 123 23.73 1.42 -35.16
CA LYS A 123 24.04 2.28 -36.31
C LYS A 123 22.79 2.98 -36.83
N GLU A 124 21.70 2.23 -36.96
CA GLU A 124 20.39 2.73 -37.38
C GLU A 124 19.85 3.78 -36.41
N LYS A 125 19.84 3.49 -35.11
CA LYS A 125 19.48 4.47 -34.09
C LYS A 125 20.30 5.76 -34.16
N LYS A 126 21.62 5.66 -34.40
CA LYS A 126 22.48 6.85 -34.57
C LYS A 126 22.10 7.66 -35.81
N LYS A 127 21.73 6.99 -36.91
CA LYS A 127 21.23 7.62 -38.15
C LYS A 127 19.91 8.34 -37.86
N ASN A 128 18.92 7.66 -37.29
CA ASN A 128 17.59 8.21 -37.02
C ASN A 128 17.67 9.39 -36.05
N LYS A 129 18.51 9.31 -35.01
CA LYS A 129 18.80 10.44 -34.11
C LYS A 129 19.37 11.66 -34.83
N LYS A 130 20.25 11.47 -35.81
CA LYS A 130 20.81 12.58 -36.62
C LYS A 130 19.71 13.22 -37.47
N VAL A 131 18.88 12.41 -38.13
CA VAL A 131 17.75 12.88 -38.95
C VAL A 131 16.75 13.67 -38.10
N PHE A 132 16.32 13.10 -36.97
CA PHE A 132 15.43 13.77 -36.02
C PHE A 132 15.98 15.13 -35.56
N LYS A 133 17.26 15.19 -35.19
CA LYS A 133 17.90 16.45 -34.77
C LYS A 133 17.99 17.49 -35.89
N ALA A 134 18.20 17.04 -37.13
CA ALA A 134 18.19 17.93 -38.29
C ALA A 134 16.79 18.52 -38.49
N ARG A 135 15.76 17.67 -38.61
CA ARG A 135 14.35 18.09 -38.73
C ARG A 135 13.93 19.08 -37.64
N LYS A 136 14.25 18.79 -36.38
CA LYS A 136 13.96 19.69 -35.25
C LYS A 136 14.64 21.06 -35.39
N ARG A 137 15.92 21.08 -35.77
CA ARG A 137 16.67 22.33 -35.95
C ARG A 137 16.12 23.15 -37.10
N ASP A 138 15.75 22.49 -38.19
CA ASP A 138 15.25 23.15 -39.40
C ASP A 138 13.85 23.77 -39.13
N ALA A 139 12.96 23.05 -38.44
CA ALA A 139 11.69 23.60 -37.94
C ALA A 139 11.91 24.79 -36.99
N THR A 140 12.85 24.67 -36.04
CA THR A 140 13.19 25.78 -35.10
C THR A 140 13.68 27.02 -35.85
N LYS A 141 14.49 26.86 -36.89
CA LYS A 141 14.97 27.97 -37.74
C LYS A 141 13.84 28.59 -38.57
N GLY A 142 12.88 27.78 -39.01
CA GLY A 142 11.69 28.23 -39.72
C GLY A 142 10.63 28.89 -38.82
N GLY A 143 10.81 28.86 -37.49
CA GLY A 143 9.77 29.29 -36.55
C GLY A 143 8.57 28.33 -36.48
N GLU A 144 8.73 27.10 -36.99
CA GLU A 144 7.69 26.08 -37.05
C GLU A 144 7.67 25.23 -35.78
N TYR A 145 6.48 24.78 -35.38
CA TYR A 145 6.33 23.78 -34.34
C TYR A 145 6.90 22.43 -34.81
N PHE A 146 7.68 21.79 -33.94
CA PHE A 146 8.20 20.46 -34.19
C PHE A 146 7.58 19.47 -33.20
N ASP A 147 6.69 18.63 -33.71
CA ASP A 147 6.03 17.58 -32.93
C ASP A 147 7.06 16.57 -32.39
N GLN A 148 7.06 16.42 -31.06
CA GLN A 148 7.94 15.51 -30.32
C GLN A 148 7.15 14.49 -29.52
N THR A 149 5.84 14.38 -29.73
CA THR A 149 4.92 13.53 -28.97
C THR A 149 5.43 12.10 -28.86
N TRP A 150 5.85 11.49 -29.98
CA TRP A 150 6.40 10.13 -29.97
C TRP A 150 7.68 9.97 -29.14
N LYS A 151 8.60 10.93 -29.24
CA LYS A 151 9.84 10.91 -28.43
C LYS A 151 9.49 11.01 -26.94
N LEU A 152 8.55 11.90 -26.59
CA LEU A 152 8.11 12.10 -25.22
C LEU A 152 7.41 10.84 -24.66
N GLU A 153 6.54 10.22 -25.44
CA GLU A 153 5.91 8.92 -25.14
C GLU A 153 6.97 7.86 -24.83
N CYS A 154 7.98 7.70 -25.70
CA CYS A 154 9.09 6.77 -25.45
C CYS A 154 9.90 7.12 -24.20
N ASP A 155 10.14 8.40 -23.91
CA ASP A 155 10.88 8.81 -22.71
C ASP A 155 10.07 8.55 -21.42
N VAL A 156 8.74 8.67 -21.47
CA VAL A 156 7.82 8.28 -20.37
C VAL A 156 7.82 6.78 -20.17
N VAL A 157 7.67 5.99 -21.25
CA VAL A 157 7.70 4.53 -21.17
C VAL A 157 9.03 4.04 -20.57
N TYR A 158 10.14 4.65 -20.98
CA TYR A 158 11.46 4.39 -20.42
C TYR A 158 11.52 4.70 -18.91
N ALA A 159 10.96 5.84 -18.49
CA ALA A 159 10.96 6.26 -17.09
C ALA A 159 10.12 5.32 -16.21
N ASP A 160 8.93 4.91 -16.67
CA ASP A 160 8.06 3.96 -15.98
C ASP A 160 8.72 2.60 -15.80
N ALA A 161 9.30 2.06 -16.88
CA ALA A 161 9.99 0.79 -16.82
C ALA A 161 11.17 0.82 -15.85
N LEU A 162 11.95 1.91 -15.84
CA LEU A 162 13.02 2.09 -14.85
C LEU A 162 12.49 2.19 -13.42
N LEU A 163 11.37 2.89 -13.19
CA LEU A 163 10.75 3.03 -11.88
C LEU A 163 10.36 1.66 -11.33
N ILE A 164 9.58 0.88 -12.08
CA ILE A 164 9.15 -0.45 -11.62
C ILE A 164 10.35 -1.40 -11.44
N ARG A 165 11.32 -1.37 -12.36
CA ARG A 165 12.55 -2.16 -12.20
C ARG A 165 13.33 -1.79 -10.96
N SER A 166 13.39 -0.50 -10.63
CA SER A 166 14.07 -0.04 -9.43
C SER A 166 13.40 -0.56 -8.17
N ILE A 167 12.06 -0.52 -8.09
CA ILE A 167 11.28 -1.05 -6.97
C ILE A 167 11.50 -2.55 -6.83
N GLY A 168 11.37 -3.32 -7.91
CA GLY A 168 11.60 -4.77 -7.90
C GLY A 168 13.01 -5.13 -7.43
N GLN A 169 14.03 -4.43 -7.93
CA GLN A 169 15.42 -4.63 -7.52
C GLN A 169 15.66 -4.31 -6.04
N LEU A 170 15.07 -3.23 -5.52
CA LEU A 170 15.16 -2.88 -4.09
C LEU A 170 14.49 -3.95 -3.22
N MET A 171 13.31 -4.44 -3.61
CA MET A 171 12.61 -5.52 -2.91
C MET A 171 13.41 -6.84 -2.91
N MET A 172 14.20 -7.08 -3.95
CA MET A 172 15.12 -8.22 -4.06
C MET A 172 16.48 -7.99 -3.38
N ASN A 173 16.65 -6.94 -2.57
CA ASN A 173 17.91 -6.54 -1.93
C ASN A 173 19.05 -6.17 -2.90
N SER A 174 18.75 -5.90 -4.18
CA SER A 174 19.71 -5.40 -5.17
C SER A 174 19.86 -3.88 -5.09
N TYR A 175 20.28 -3.39 -3.92
CA TYR A 175 20.23 -1.97 -3.55
C TYR A 175 20.95 -1.04 -4.53
N LEU A 176 22.14 -1.42 -5.02
CA LEU A 176 22.91 -0.58 -5.96
C LEU A 176 22.21 -0.46 -7.32
N LYS A 177 21.78 -1.58 -7.91
CA LYS A 177 21.08 -1.57 -9.21
C LYS A 177 19.75 -0.83 -9.11
N GLY A 178 18.99 -1.11 -8.04
CA GLY A 178 17.74 -0.44 -7.73
C GLY A 178 17.92 1.06 -7.59
N GLY A 179 18.88 1.51 -6.78
CA GLY A 179 19.18 2.94 -6.58
C GLY A 179 19.61 3.66 -7.86
N ILE A 180 20.43 3.02 -8.71
CA ILE A 180 20.84 3.61 -10.00
C ILE A 180 19.63 3.79 -10.92
N ASN A 181 18.77 2.78 -11.03
CA ASN A 181 17.57 2.86 -11.88
C ASN A 181 16.56 3.87 -11.34
N LEU A 182 16.39 3.94 -10.02
CA LEU A 182 15.53 4.92 -9.36
C LEU A 182 15.99 6.36 -9.66
N ARG A 183 17.30 6.63 -9.55
CA ARG A 183 17.88 7.93 -9.90
C ARG A 183 17.63 8.29 -11.36
N LYS A 184 17.80 7.34 -12.28
CA LYS A 184 17.58 7.57 -13.71
C LYS A 184 16.11 7.87 -14.01
N ALA A 185 15.20 7.08 -13.44
CA ALA A 185 13.76 7.32 -13.57
C ALA A 185 13.38 8.72 -13.06
N TRP A 186 13.89 9.12 -11.88
CA TRP A 186 13.67 10.48 -11.35
C TRP A 186 14.19 11.56 -12.30
N GLY A 187 15.42 11.42 -12.79
CA GLY A 187 16.00 12.39 -13.75
C GLY A 187 15.19 12.52 -15.04
N CYS A 188 14.61 11.43 -15.54
CA CYS A 188 13.70 11.45 -16.67
C CYS A 188 12.39 12.18 -16.34
N TYR A 189 11.71 11.81 -15.25
CA TYR A 189 10.46 12.45 -14.85
C TYR A 189 10.63 13.94 -14.55
N TYR A 190 11.70 14.32 -13.85
CA TYR A 190 12.01 15.71 -13.57
C TYR A 190 12.21 16.55 -14.84
N SER A 191 12.89 16.00 -15.86
CA SER A 191 13.03 16.68 -17.15
C SER A 191 11.72 16.73 -17.95
N LEU A 192 10.85 15.73 -17.80
CA LEU A 192 9.57 15.66 -18.51
C LEU A 192 8.55 16.63 -17.90
N ILE A 193 8.45 16.71 -16.57
CA ILE A 193 7.51 17.61 -15.90
C ILE A 193 7.84 19.08 -16.18
N GLN A 194 9.12 19.45 -16.24
CA GLN A 194 9.54 20.80 -16.66
C GLN A 194 9.06 21.15 -18.08
N GLN A 195 9.04 20.18 -19.01
CA GLN A 195 8.50 20.40 -20.35
C GLN A 195 6.98 20.58 -20.33
N VAL A 196 6.27 19.85 -19.47
CA VAL A 196 4.82 20.02 -19.27
C VAL A 196 4.50 21.38 -18.67
N GLU A 197 5.27 21.85 -17.68
CA GLU A 197 5.10 23.16 -17.04
C GLU A 197 5.41 24.33 -17.99
N GLN A 198 6.28 24.11 -18.99
CA GLN A 198 6.63 25.11 -20.01
C GLN A 198 5.69 25.08 -21.24
N ASP A 199 4.81 24.07 -21.35
CA ASP A 199 3.88 23.90 -22.47
C ASP A 199 2.66 24.82 -22.37
N THR A 200 2.88 26.12 -22.56
CA THR A 200 1.85 27.17 -22.50
C THR A 200 0.86 27.11 -23.67
N GLU A 201 1.22 26.45 -24.76
CA GLU A 201 0.40 26.32 -25.97
C GLU A 201 -0.35 24.98 -26.05
N ASN A 202 -0.34 24.17 -24.98
CA ASN A 202 -0.99 22.86 -24.92
C ASN A 202 -0.61 21.89 -26.06
N ARG A 203 0.66 21.92 -26.48
CA ARG A 203 1.20 21.09 -27.57
C ARG A 203 1.51 19.65 -27.14
N ILE A 204 1.62 19.37 -25.84
CA ILE A 204 1.80 18.00 -25.34
C ILE A 204 0.41 17.39 -25.12
N PRO A 205 0.09 16.22 -25.72
CA PRO A 205 -1.21 15.59 -25.54
C PRO A 205 -1.57 15.36 -24.07
N TYR A 206 -2.86 15.50 -23.77
CA TYR A 206 -3.37 15.41 -22.40
C TYR A 206 -3.03 14.07 -21.72
N GLU A 207 -3.22 12.95 -22.40
CA GLU A 207 -2.90 11.59 -21.89
C GLU A 207 -1.41 11.45 -21.53
N LEU A 208 -0.53 12.10 -22.32
CA LEU A 208 0.91 12.11 -22.06
C LEU A 208 1.27 12.97 -20.84
N LYS A 209 0.62 14.15 -20.70
CA LYS A 209 0.74 14.98 -19.49
C LYS A 209 0.36 14.16 -18.24
N MET A 210 -0.71 13.35 -18.31
CA MET A 210 -1.15 12.50 -17.21
C MET A 210 -0.14 11.39 -16.88
N CYS A 211 0.48 10.75 -17.87
CA CYS A 211 1.56 9.79 -17.58
C CYS A 211 2.78 10.44 -16.91
N ILE A 212 3.15 11.66 -17.33
CA ILE A 212 4.27 12.42 -16.74
C ILE A 212 3.95 12.82 -15.30
N LYS A 213 2.75 13.37 -15.07
CA LYS A 213 2.26 13.73 -13.72
C LYS A 213 2.14 12.51 -12.81
N TYR A 214 1.71 11.36 -13.33
CA TYR A 214 1.64 10.11 -12.58
C TYR A 214 3.01 9.73 -12.00
N GLY A 215 4.03 9.62 -12.85
CA GLY A 215 5.36 9.24 -12.39
C GLY A 215 5.95 10.27 -11.44
N THR A 216 5.83 11.56 -11.77
CA THR A 216 6.33 12.66 -10.94
C THR A 216 5.65 12.68 -9.56
N GLY A 217 4.32 12.61 -9.53
CA GLY A 217 3.54 12.56 -8.30
C GLY A 217 3.84 11.32 -7.47
N THR A 218 4.06 10.17 -8.11
CA THR A 218 4.48 8.92 -7.45
C THR A 218 5.85 9.08 -6.77
N PHE A 219 6.82 9.73 -7.41
CA PHE A 219 8.11 10.03 -6.79
C PHE A 219 7.97 10.93 -5.57
N TYR A 220 7.24 12.04 -5.70
CA TYR A 220 6.99 12.95 -4.59
C TYR A 220 6.25 12.29 -3.42
N ALA A 221 5.25 11.46 -3.71
CA ALA A 221 4.52 10.67 -2.73
C ALA A 221 5.42 9.69 -1.98
N PHE A 222 6.26 8.92 -2.69
CA PHE A 222 7.14 7.95 -2.05
C PHE A 222 8.27 8.59 -1.26
N LEU A 223 8.84 9.70 -1.75
CA LEU A 223 9.86 10.44 -0.99
C LEU A 223 9.31 11.01 0.31
N ALA A 224 8.01 11.34 0.37
CA ALA A 224 7.36 11.74 1.62
C ALA A 224 7.30 10.60 2.67
N LEU A 225 7.41 9.33 2.26
CA LEU A 225 7.44 8.17 3.16
C LEU A 225 8.85 7.85 3.66
N VAL A 226 9.90 8.42 3.05
CA VAL A 226 11.28 8.13 3.40
C VAL A 226 11.63 8.81 4.74
N PRO A 227 12.23 8.08 5.71
CA PRO A 227 12.70 8.65 6.97
C PRO A 227 13.62 9.86 6.77
N ALA A 228 13.49 10.90 7.61
CA ALA A 228 14.18 12.18 7.44
C ALA A 228 15.71 12.06 7.37
N ASN A 229 16.30 11.11 8.09
CA ASN A 229 17.74 10.81 8.04
C ASN A 229 18.18 10.27 6.68
N LEU A 230 17.35 9.43 6.04
CA LEU A 230 17.62 8.92 4.70
C LEU A 230 17.33 10.00 3.64
N MET A 231 16.32 10.84 3.84
CA MET A 231 16.03 11.98 2.97
C MET A 231 17.19 12.96 2.84
N LYS A 232 17.91 13.25 3.94
CA LYS A 232 19.12 14.11 3.88
C LYS A 232 20.19 13.57 2.93
N VAL A 233 20.33 12.24 2.82
CA VAL A 233 21.26 11.60 1.88
C VAL A 233 20.72 11.68 0.45
N LEU A 234 19.41 11.46 0.29
CA LEU A 234 18.76 11.52 -1.02
C LEU A 234 18.76 12.94 -1.62
N SER A 235 18.65 13.98 -0.80
CA SER A 235 18.71 15.38 -1.27
C SER A 235 20.10 15.76 -1.80
N ILE A 236 21.18 15.26 -1.18
CA ILE A 236 22.56 15.48 -1.65
C ILE A 236 22.75 14.94 -3.08
N ILE A 237 22.08 13.82 -3.39
CA ILE A 237 22.13 13.25 -4.72
C ILE A 237 21.05 13.83 -5.65
N GLY A 238 20.24 14.82 -5.22
CA GLY A 238 19.33 15.56 -6.11
C GLY A 238 17.89 15.05 -6.16
N PHE A 239 17.44 14.30 -5.15
CA PHE A 239 16.00 14.07 -4.95
C PHE A 239 15.36 15.29 -4.26
N ILE A 240 14.21 15.71 -4.77
CA ILE A 240 13.37 16.78 -4.19
C ILE A 240 12.06 16.13 -3.75
N SER A 241 11.57 16.47 -2.56
CA SER A 241 10.31 15.96 -2.04
C SER A 241 9.35 17.10 -1.82
N ASP A 242 8.18 17.02 -2.45
CA ASP A 242 7.04 17.90 -2.22
C ASP A 242 5.77 17.06 -2.13
N ARG A 243 5.31 16.79 -0.90
CA ARG A 243 4.19 15.90 -0.68
C ARG A 243 2.89 16.46 -1.27
N ASP A 244 2.65 17.75 -1.10
CA ASP A 244 1.38 18.37 -1.49
C ASP A 244 1.29 18.45 -3.01
N LEU A 245 2.39 18.81 -3.68
CA LEU A 245 2.47 18.74 -5.14
C LEU A 245 2.35 17.30 -5.66
N GLY A 246 2.94 16.33 -4.95
CA GLY A 246 2.79 14.91 -5.27
C GLY A 246 1.34 14.43 -5.21
N GLU A 247 0.63 14.78 -4.15
CA GLU A 247 -0.79 14.48 -3.98
C GLU A 247 -1.66 15.19 -5.03
N GLN A 248 -1.35 16.46 -5.35
CA GLN A 248 -2.03 17.23 -6.39
C GLN A 248 -1.91 16.53 -7.76
N TYR A 249 -0.69 16.22 -8.21
CA TYR A 249 -0.46 15.56 -9.49
C TYR A 249 -1.14 14.19 -9.56
N LEU A 250 -1.09 13.40 -8.49
CA LEU A 250 -1.78 12.11 -8.46
C LEU A 250 -3.31 12.26 -8.50
N THR A 251 -3.84 13.29 -7.85
CA THR A 251 -5.29 13.58 -7.87
C THR A 251 -5.75 14.00 -9.27
N GLU A 252 -5.00 14.87 -9.94
CA GLU A 252 -5.27 15.25 -11.33
C GLU A 252 -5.28 14.03 -12.26
N VAL A 253 -4.30 13.13 -12.11
CA VAL A 253 -4.26 11.88 -12.89
C VAL A 253 -5.44 10.98 -12.57
N PHE A 254 -5.79 10.82 -11.29
CA PHE A 254 -6.96 10.04 -10.89
C PHE A 254 -8.25 10.59 -11.53
N GLU A 255 -8.43 11.91 -11.53
CA GLU A 255 -9.62 12.57 -12.09
C GLU A 255 -9.65 12.57 -13.63
N SER A 256 -8.49 12.46 -14.30
CA SER A 256 -8.38 12.45 -15.76
C SER A 256 -9.02 11.24 -16.46
N ASN A 257 -9.30 10.17 -15.74
CA ASN A 257 -9.78 8.88 -16.26
C ASN A 257 -8.90 8.19 -17.33
N THR A 258 -7.67 8.63 -17.56
CA THR A 258 -6.69 8.02 -18.48
C THR A 258 -6.16 6.66 -17.99
N ILE A 259 -5.33 6.00 -18.81
CA ILE A 259 -4.74 4.68 -18.51
C ILE A 259 -3.93 4.62 -17.20
N ARG A 260 -3.53 5.77 -16.64
CA ARG A 260 -2.78 5.86 -15.37
C ARG A 260 -3.63 6.19 -14.15
N SER A 261 -4.90 6.55 -14.33
CA SER A 261 -5.81 6.86 -13.21
C SER A 261 -5.89 5.75 -12.16
N PRO A 262 -5.95 4.45 -12.51
CA PRO A 262 -6.01 3.39 -11.51
C PRO A 262 -4.68 3.23 -10.74
N PHE A 263 -3.53 3.42 -11.40
CA PHE A 263 -2.25 3.40 -10.72
C PHE A 263 -2.10 4.59 -9.76
N ALA A 264 -2.51 5.79 -10.18
CA ALA A 264 -2.55 6.96 -9.30
C ALA A 264 -3.48 6.72 -8.10
N ALA A 265 -4.66 6.12 -8.33
CA ALA A 265 -5.58 5.72 -7.27
C ALA A 265 -4.94 4.77 -6.24
N LEU A 266 -4.13 3.79 -6.66
CA LEU A 266 -3.40 2.93 -5.74
C LEU A 266 -2.42 3.72 -4.85
N VAL A 267 -1.68 4.67 -5.44
CA VAL A 267 -0.73 5.50 -4.69
C VAL A 267 -1.48 6.40 -3.70
N LEU A 268 -2.58 7.03 -4.14
CA LEU A 268 -3.44 7.85 -3.28
C LEU A 268 -4.04 7.04 -2.12
N CYS A 269 -4.60 5.86 -2.39
CA CYS A 269 -5.09 4.96 -1.34
C CYS A 269 -3.98 4.58 -0.35
N THR A 270 -2.76 4.34 -0.84
CA THR A 270 -1.60 4.06 0.00
C THR A 270 -1.29 5.25 0.92
N LEU A 271 -1.22 6.46 0.37
CA LEU A 271 -0.97 7.69 1.11
C LEU A 271 -2.04 7.94 2.18
N TYR A 272 -3.32 7.78 1.83
CA TYR A 272 -4.43 8.12 2.72
C TYR A 272 -4.68 7.09 3.82
N LEU A 273 -4.43 5.81 3.55
CA LEU A 273 -4.75 4.73 4.49
C LEU A 273 -3.53 4.29 5.31
N PHE A 274 -2.32 4.31 4.76
CA PHE A 274 -1.17 3.69 5.41
C PHE A 274 -0.13 4.67 5.96
N LEU A 275 -0.15 5.94 5.56
CA LEU A 275 0.75 6.92 6.15
C LEU A 275 0.37 7.13 7.63
N PRO A 276 1.31 7.01 8.58
CA PRO A 276 0.99 7.23 9.99
C PRO A 276 0.57 8.68 10.23
N THR A 277 -0.65 8.88 10.74
CA THR A 277 -1.18 10.21 11.08
C THR A 277 -0.72 10.71 12.45
N GLY A 278 -0.11 9.85 13.27
CA GLY A 278 0.28 10.18 14.65
C GLY A 278 -0.93 10.63 15.47
N LEU A 279 -0.91 11.90 15.91
CA LEU A 279 -1.95 12.62 16.65
C LEU A 279 -2.95 13.37 15.74
N GLY A 280 -2.78 13.32 14.42
CA GLY A 280 -3.62 14.04 13.45
C GLY A 280 -5.00 13.42 13.24
N ASN A 281 -5.98 14.25 12.86
CA ASN A 281 -7.32 13.78 12.51
C ASN A 281 -7.28 12.93 11.21
N VAL A 282 -7.76 11.69 11.30
CA VAL A 282 -7.82 10.72 10.19
C VAL A 282 -9.02 10.92 9.26
N ASP A 283 -10.03 11.71 9.65
CA ASP A 283 -11.28 11.86 8.91
C ASP A 283 -11.07 12.47 7.51
N VAL A 284 -10.13 13.42 7.40
CA VAL A 284 -9.79 14.07 6.13
C VAL A 284 -9.20 13.04 5.16
N THR A 285 -8.25 12.22 5.61
CA THR A 285 -7.62 11.22 4.75
C THR A 285 -8.58 10.08 4.42
N LEU A 286 -9.44 9.69 5.37
CA LEU A 286 -10.49 8.70 5.12
C LEU A 286 -11.51 9.20 4.09
N SER A 287 -11.92 10.46 4.16
CA SER A 287 -12.86 11.05 3.19
C SER A 287 -12.27 11.07 1.78
N ARG A 288 -10.97 11.41 1.64
CA ARG A 288 -10.26 11.34 0.36
C ARG A 288 -10.14 9.90 -0.16
N ALA A 289 -9.80 8.95 0.71
CA ALA A 289 -9.74 7.53 0.35
C ALA A 289 -11.09 7.00 -0.13
N ARG A 290 -12.19 7.37 0.54
CA ARG A 290 -13.54 6.98 0.17
C ARG A 290 -13.86 7.35 -1.28
N ARG A 291 -13.61 8.60 -1.68
CA ARG A 291 -13.85 9.09 -3.05
C ARG A 291 -13.10 8.24 -4.09
N VAL A 292 -11.83 7.96 -3.84
CA VAL A 292 -11.00 7.13 -4.73
C VAL A 292 -11.57 5.72 -4.85
N LEU A 293 -11.91 5.10 -3.72
CA LEU A 293 -12.42 3.73 -3.66
C LEU A 293 -13.78 3.57 -4.32
N GLU A 294 -14.73 4.48 -4.06
CA GLU A 294 -16.06 4.46 -4.68
C GLU A 294 -15.95 4.60 -6.20
N THR A 295 -15.10 5.52 -6.68
CA THR A 295 -14.89 5.73 -8.13
C THR A 295 -14.26 4.50 -8.80
N MET A 296 -13.20 3.94 -8.21
CA MET A 296 -12.49 2.80 -8.80
C MET A 296 -13.29 1.51 -8.72
N ASN A 297 -14.02 1.26 -7.63
CA ASN A 297 -14.88 0.07 -7.51
C ASN A 297 -16.10 0.15 -8.43
N ALA A 298 -16.63 1.35 -8.71
CA ALA A 298 -17.67 1.53 -9.71
C ALA A 298 -17.15 1.28 -11.14
N ARG A 299 -15.95 1.78 -11.45
CA ARG A 299 -15.32 1.63 -12.78
C ARG A 299 -14.81 0.20 -13.05
N TYR A 300 -14.34 -0.49 -12.02
CA TYR A 300 -13.74 -1.82 -12.13
C TYR A 300 -14.39 -2.79 -11.12
N PRO A 301 -15.65 -3.21 -11.30
CA PRO A 301 -16.38 -3.99 -10.30
C PRO A 301 -15.74 -5.34 -9.95
N ASN A 302 -14.98 -5.92 -10.89
CA ASN A 302 -14.32 -7.21 -10.71
C ASN A 302 -12.89 -7.09 -10.17
N ASN A 303 -12.47 -5.90 -9.73
CA ASN A 303 -11.12 -5.70 -9.23
C ASN A 303 -10.88 -6.42 -7.89
N THR A 304 -9.65 -6.88 -7.65
CA THR A 304 -9.20 -7.36 -6.34
C THR A 304 -8.68 -6.24 -5.44
N TYR A 305 -7.95 -5.30 -6.03
CA TYR A 305 -7.08 -4.36 -5.32
C TYR A 305 -7.84 -3.31 -4.52
N PHE A 306 -8.73 -2.56 -5.16
CA PHE A 306 -9.53 -1.52 -4.53
C PHE A 306 -10.56 -2.08 -3.56
N ASN A 307 -11.06 -3.31 -3.78
CA ASN A 307 -11.83 -4.04 -2.77
C ASN A 307 -10.96 -4.39 -1.53
N GLY A 308 -9.70 -4.78 -1.74
CA GLY A 308 -8.72 -4.94 -0.66
C GLY A 308 -8.43 -3.63 0.09
N TYR A 309 -8.29 -2.49 -0.60
CA TYR A 309 -8.16 -1.19 0.07
C TYR A 309 -9.45 -0.75 0.78
N ALA A 310 -10.63 -1.09 0.25
CA ALA A 310 -11.91 -0.83 0.90
C ALA A 310 -12.03 -1.56 2.24
N ASN A 311 -11.51 -2.79 2.34
CA ASN A 311 -11.38 -3.48 3.63
C ASN A 311 -10.59 -2.64 4.65
N PHE A 312 -9.41 -2.12 4.28
CA PHE A 312 -8.62 -1.27 5.19
C PHE A 312 -9.34 0.03 5.56
N TYR A 313 -10.03 0.66 4.59
CA TYR A 313 -10.84 1.85 4.84
C TYR A 313 -11.91 1.58 5.91
N PHE A 314 -12.70 0.52 5.75
CA PHE A 314 -13.75 0.18 6.70
C PHE A 314 -13.21 -0.26 8.05
N ARG A 315 -12.11 -1.03 8.10
CA ARG A 315 -11.42 -1.38 9.35
C ARG A 315 -10.97 -0.14 10.12
N LYS A 316 -10.44 0.87 9.42
CA LYS A 316 -10.01 2.14 10.05
C LYS A 316 -11.14 2.99 10.63
N LYS A 317 -12.37 2.76 10.16
CA LYS A 317 -13.60 3.35 10.72
C LYS A 317 -14.25 2.49 11.80
N GLY A 318 -13.72 1.31 12.09
CA GLY A 318 -14.36 0.34 12.98
C GLY A 318 -15.60 -0.33 12.37
N GLU A 319 -15.81 -0.19 11.07
CA GLU A 319 -16.96 -0.73 10.35
C GLU A 319 -16.66 -2.16 9.86
N VAL A 320 -16.65 -3.12 10.79
CA VAL A 320 -16.17 -4.47 10.48
C VAL A 320 -17.06 -5.23 9.49
N GLY A 321 -18.39 -5.04 9.54
CA GLY A 321 -19.32 -5.69 8.61
C GLY A 321 -19.04 -5.35 7.13
N PRO A 322 -19.02 -4.06 6.76
CA PRO A 322 -18.55 -3.62 5.44
C PRO A 322 -17.13 -4.12 5.11
N ALA A 323 -16.21 -4.13 6.08
CA ALA A 323 -14.86 -4.63 5.86
C ALA A 323 -14.82 -6.11 5.46
N VAL A 324 -15.62 -6.96 6.10
CA VAL A 324 -15.77 -8.39 5.74
C VAL A 324 -16.29 -8.50 4.30
N ARG A 325 -17.37 -7.80 3.95
CA ARG A 325 -17.92 -7.85 2.59
C ARG A 325 -16.89 -7.46 1.51
N SER A 326 -16.14 -6.38 1.75
CA SER A 326 -15.12 -5.92 0.79
C SER A 326 -13.98 -6.94 0.61
N ILE A 327 -13.50 -7.56 1.69
CA ILE A 327 -12.41 -8.54 1.57
C ILE A 327 -12.88 -9.88 1.01
N THR A 328 -14.13 -10.29 1.29
CA THR A 328 -14.78 -11.43 0.64
C THR A 328 -14.83 -11.22 -0.86
N LEU A 329 -15.34 -10.07 -1.33
CA LEU A 329 -15.40 -9.76 -2.76
C LEU A 329 -14.00 -9.71 -3.40
N ALA A 330 -13.00 -9.13 -2.73
CA ALA A 330 -11.62 -9.14 -3.20
C ALA A 330 -11.08 -10.58 -3.38
N ALA A 331 -11.35 -11.45 -2.40
CA ALA A 331 -10.91 -12.85 -2.44
C ALA A 331 -11.60 -13.63 -3.56
N GLU A 332 -12.92 -13.49 -3.72
CA GLU A 332 -13.70 -14.12 -4.78
C GLU A 332 -13.25 -13.65 -6.18
N ASN A 333 -13.05 -12.34 -6.36
CA ASN A 333 -12.56 -11.78 -7.62
C ASN A 333 -11.15 -12.30 -7.97
N ALA A 334 -10.29 -12.44 -6.98
CA ALA A 334 -8.96 -13.03 -7.18
C ALA A 334 -9.04 -14.52 -7.55
N GLU A 335 -9.89 -15.29 -6.87
CA GLU A 335 -10.07 -16.72 -7.12
C GLU A 335 -10.65 -16.99 -8.52
N LYS A 336 -11.66 -16.22 -8.94
CA LYS A 336 -12.22 -16.26 -10.31
C LYS A 336 -11.16 -15.99 -11.38
N ALA A 337 -10.16 -15.16 -11.05
CA ALA A 337 -9.05 -14.85 -11.92
C ALA A 337 -7.89 -15.87 -11.84
N GLY A 338 -8.07 -16.96 -11.07
CA GLY A 338 -7.06 -18.00 -10.87
C GLY A 338 -5.89 -17.58 -9.98
N LEU A 339 -6.07 -16.56 -9.14
CA LEU A 339 -5.02 -16.05 -8.24
C LEU A 339 -5.16 -16.62 -6.83
N VAL A 340 -4.01 -16.79 -6.16
CA VAL A 340 -3.94 -17.15 -4.73
C VAL A 340 -3.17 -16.06 -3.96
N PRO A 341 -3.72 -14.85 -3.83
CA PRO A 341 -3.05 -13.74 -3.16
C PRO A 341 -2.95 -13.98 -1.64
N LEU A 342 -1.79 -14.42 -1.15
CA LEU A 342 -1.55 -14.69 0.28
C LEU A 342 -1.92 -13.51 1.18
N LEU A 343 -1.60 -12.28 0.74
CA LEU A 343 -1.93 -11.08 1.51
C LEU A 343 -3.44 -10.85 1.61
N ILE A 344 -4.23 -11.06 0.55
CA ILE A 344 -5.69 -10.96 0.63
C ILE A 344 -6.28 -12.06 1.51
N LYS A 345 -5.78 -13.30 1.42
CA LYS A 345 -6.22 -14.41 2.29
C LYS A 345 -5.94 -14.12 3.76
N TYR A 346 -4.76 -13.59 4.06
CA TYR A 346 -4.37 -13.18 5.40
C TYR A 346 -5.26 -12.05 5.92
N LEU A 347 -5.48 -11.01 5.12
CA LEU A 347 -6.37 -9.90 5.48
C LEU A 347 -7.81 -10.35 5.69
N TYR A 348 -8.27 -11.34 4.92
CA TYR A 348 -9.59 -11.93 5.12
C TYR A 348 -9.68 -12.60 6.48
N ALA A 349 -8.73 -13.49 6.81
CA ALA A 349 -8.67 -14.14 8.12
C ALA A 349 -8.59 -13.13 9.28
N ASP A 350 -7.75 -12.10 9.15
CA ASP A 350 -7.63 -11.01 10.13
C ASP A 350 -8.93 -10.20 10.29
N THR A 351 -9.67 -9.98 9.19
CA THR A 351 -10.94 -9.24 9.26
C THR A 351 -12.03 -10.07 9.93
N LEU A 352 -12.08 -11.38 9.66
CA LEU A 352 -12.97 -12.31 10.37
C LEU A 352 -12.61 -12.37 11.86
N PHE A 353 -11.31 -12.39 12.19
CA PHE A 353 -10.81 -12.35 13.56
C PHE A 353 -11.23 -11.04 14.26
N MET A 354 -11.06 -9.89 13.59
CA MET A 354 -11.54 -8.59 14.08
C MET A 354 -13.06 -8.56 14.25
N ASN A 355 -13.81 -9.31 13.44
CA ASN A 355 -15.25 -9.49 13.56
C ASN A 355 -15.67 -10.54 14.60
N GLN A 356 -14.71 -11.15 15.31
CA GLN A 356 -14.93 -12.20 16.30
C GLN A 356 -15.56 -13.49 15.73
N GLN A 357 -15.41 -13.74 14.42
CA GLN A 357 -15.77 -15.00 13.77
C GLN A 357 -14.63 -16.01 13.93
N TRP A 358 -14.34 -16.39 15.18
CA TRP A 358 -13.12 -17.12 15.55
C TRP A 358 -12.93 -18.45 14.81
N ALA A 359 -14.00 -19.23 14.65
CA ALA A 359 -13.95 -20.53 13.98
C ALA A 359 -13.65 -20.42 12.48
N GLU A 360 -14.27 -19.43 11.82
CA GLU A 360 -14.06 -19.17 10.40
C GLU A 360 -12.67 -18.56 10.16
N ALA A 361 -12.25 -17.60 10.99
CA ALA A 361 -10.90 -17.05 10.96
C ALA A 361 -9.84 -18.16 11.10
N LEU A 362 -10.01 -19.07 12.06
CA LEU A 362 -9.13 -20.23 12.27
C LEU A 362 -9.01 -21.08 11.02
N GLU A 363 -10.12 -21.40 10.35
CA GLU A 363 -10.10 -22.17 9.10
C GLU A 363 -9.30 -21.45 8.03
N HIS A 364 -9.53 -20.15 7.84
CA HIS A 364 -8.83 -19.34 6.84
C HIS A 364 -7.33 -19.25 7.12
N TYR A 365 -6.91 -19.04 8.36
CA TYR A 365 -5.49 -19.06 8.73
C TYR A 365 -4.85 -20.43 8.48
N ARG A 366 -5.53 -21.53 8.81
CA ARG A 366 -5.03 -22.88 8.56
C ARG A 366 -4.87 -23.16 7.07
N ARG A 367 -5.81 -22.71 6.22
CA ARG A 367 -5.68 -22.81 4.75
C ARG A 367 -4.45 -22.07 4.23
N ILE A 368 -4.07 -20.94 4.83
CA ILE A 368 -2.81 -20.23 4.49
C ILE A 368 -1.61 -21.11 4.85
N LEU A 369 -1.57 -21.65 6.08
CA LEU A 369 -0.45 -22.51 6.51
C LEU A 369 -0.35 -23.80 5.68
N ASP A 370 -1.47 -24.42 5.32
CA ASP A 370 -1.51 -25.59 4.45
C ASP A 370 -0.99 -25.25 3.04
N HIS A 371 -1.34 -24.08 2.51
CA HIS A 371 -0.80 -23.60 1.24
C HIS A 371 0.72 -23.41 1.33
N LEU A 372 1.23 -22.70 2.33
CA LEU A 372 2.68 -22.50 2.54
C LEU A 372 3.42 -23.82 2.73
N ALA A 373 2.82 -24.79 3.43
CA ALA A 373 3.39 -26.12 3.61
C ALA A 373 3.48 -26.90 2.30
N LYS A 374 2.50 -26.74 1.39
CA LYS A 374 2.47 -27.39 0.08
C LYS A 374 3.40 -26.72 -0.93
N THR A 375 3.38 -25.39 -1.05
CA THR A 375 4.14 -24.65 -2.07
C THR A 375 5.57 -24.32 -1.64
N LYS A 376 5.87 -24.41 -0.35
CA LYS A 376 7.16 -23.99 0.26
C LYS A 376 7.47 -22.50 0.06
N GLU A 377 6.47 -21.70 -0.31
CA GLU A 377 6.57 -20.26 -0.39
C GLU A 377 6.83 -19.64 0.99
N LYS A 378 7.47 -18.47 0.99
CA LYS A 378 7.71 -17.70 2.21
C LYS A 378 6.74 -16.54 2.27
N PHE A 379 6.05 -16.42 3.39
CA PHE A 379 5.15 -15.30 3.65
C PHE A 379 5.73 -14.39 4.74
N ALA A 380 5.51 -13.07 4.61
CA ALA A 380 6.08 -12.10 5.55
C ALA A 380 5.41 -12.15 6.93
N TYR A 381 4.24 -12.77 7.06
CA TYR A 381 3.43 -12.79 8.27
C TYR A 381 3.21 -14.22 8.81
N THR A 382 4.06 -15.20 8.44
CA THR A 382 3.82 -16.61 8.81
C THR A 382 3.70 -16.82 10.31
N GLY A 383 4.60 -16.29 11.13
CA GLY A 383 4.55 -16.40 12.58
C GLY A 383 3.33 -15.69 13.18
N GLN A 384 2.93 -14.53 12.62
CA GLN A 384 1.67 -13.88 13.00
C GLN A 384 0.45 -14.75 12.68
N VAL A 385 0.41 -15.42 11.52
CA VAL A 385 -0.66 -16.39 11.19
C VAL A 385 -0.70 -17.53 12.20
N VAL A 386 0.46 -18.09 12.59
CA VAL A 386 0.55 -19.16 13.59
C VAL A 386 0.07 -18.67 14.97
N LEU A 387 0.43 -17.44 15.35
CA LEU A 387 -0.08 -16.80 16.57
C LEU A 387 -1.60 -16.57 16.52
N SER A 388 -2.13 -16.11 15.38
CA SER A 388 -3.58 -15.95 15.20
C SER A 388 -4.32 -17.28 15.29
N VAL A 389 -3.75 -18.38 14.79
CA VAL A 389 -4.30 -19.74 14.98
C VAL A 389 -4.34 -20.09 16.47
N ALA A 390 -3.25 -19.88 17.20
CA ALA A 390 -3.22 -20.11 18.65
C ALA A 390 -4.25 -19.25 19.39
N ALA A 391 -4.35 -17.98 19.04
CA ALA A 391 -5.32 -17.04 19.61
C ALA A 391 -6.76 -17.45 19.29
N CYS A 392 -7.06 -17.94 18.08
CA CYS A 392 -8.40 -18.46 17.76
C CYS A 392 -8.75 -19.65 18.67
N TYR A 393 -7.83 -20.57 18.93
CA TYR A 393 -8.07 -21.67 19.88
C TYR A 393 -8.33 -21.17 21.30
N VAL A 394 -7.62 -20.14 21.77
CA VAL A 394 -7.92 -19.48 23.06
C VAL A 394 -9.34 -18.92 23.06
N MET A 395 -9.72 -18.19 22.00
CA MET A 395 -11.07 -17.60 21.89
C MET A 395 -12.16 -18.66 21.76
N LEU A 396 -11.84 -19.87 21.31
CA LEU A 396 -12.74 -21.03 21.24
C LEU A 396 -12.65 -21.94 22.48
N ASP A 397 -12.09 -21.45 23.59
CA ASP A 397 -11.94 -22.15 24.87
C ASP A 397 -11.12 -23.47 24.79
N ASN A 398 -10.20 -23.57 23.83
CA ASN A 398 -9.31 -24.72 23.63
C ASN A 398 -7.85 -24.38 23.93
N ASP A 399 -7.56 -24.08 25.20
CA ASP A 399 -6.22 -23.74 25.70
C ASP A 399 -5.14 -24.80 25.38
N LYS A 400 -5.53 -26.08 25.38
CA LYS A 400 -4.61 -27.20 25.12
C LYS A 400 -4.05 -27.10 23.70
N GLU A 401 -4.94 -26.94 22.72
CA GLU A 401 -4.53 -26.81 21.33
C GLU A 401 -3.84 -25.45 21.09
N ALA A 402 -4.29 -24.38 21.75
CA ALA A 402 -3.61 -23.08 21.68
C ALA A 402 -2.13 -23.19 22.07
N LEU A 403 -1.81 -23.85 23.18
CA LEU A 403 -0.42 -24.07 23.62
C LEU A 403 0.39 -24.94 22.65
N VAL A 404 -0.24 -25.89 21.97
CA VAL A 404 0.41 -26.66 20.88
C VAL A 404 0.82 -25.72 19.75
N TRP A 405 -0.05 -24.79 19.36
CA TRP A 405 0.25 -23.82 18.30
C TRP A 405 1.27 -22.77 18.71
N PHE A 406 1.25 -22.29 19.95
CA PHE A 406 2.32 -21.41 20.47
C PHE A 406 3.71 -22.06 20.34
N LYS A 407 3.83 -23.35 20.64
CA LYS A 407 5.09 -24.10 20.50
C LYS A 407 5.57 -24.24 19.05
N LYS A 408 4.68 -24.09 18.05
CA LYS A 408 5.02 -24.16 16.62
C LYS A 408 5.56 -22.84 16.06
N VAL A 409 5.40 -21.71 16.76
CA VAL A 409 5.77 -20.38 16.23
C VAL A 409 7.26 -20.31 15.88
N GLU A 410 8.14 -20.74 16.78
CA GLU A 410 9.61 -20.70 16.60
C GLU A 410 10.08 -21.48 15.36
N SER A 411 9.41 -22.58 14.99
CA SER A 411 9.82 -23.38 13.84
C SER A 411 9.18 -22.92 12.52
N MET A 412 8.14 -22.07 12.58
CA MET A 412 7.34 -21.69 11.41
C MET A 412 7.47 -20.21 11.00
N TYR A 413 7.92 -19.32 11.89
CA TYR A 413 8.03 -17.89 11.57
C TYR A 413 9.02 -17.62 10.43
N ASN A 414 8.91 -16.43 9.83
CA ASN A 414 9.83 -15.95 8.82
C ASN A 414 10.90 -15.05 9.44
N PRO A 415 12.12 -15.56 9.72
CA PRO A 415 13.17 -14.78 10.38
C PRO A 415 13.72 -13.62 9.55
N LYS A 416 13.40 -13.57 8.24
CA LYS A 416 13.80 -12.47 7.35
C LYS A 416 12.78 -11.33 7.33
N SER A 417 11.60 -11.51 7.93
CA SER A 417 10.54 -10.51 7.95
C SER A 417 10.59 -9.69 9.23
N LYS A 418 10.73 -8.37 9.11
CA LYS A 418 10.60 -7.45 10.25
C LYS A 418 9.18 -7.46 10.85
N SER A 419 8.16 -7.78 10.05
CA SER A 419 6.80 -7.91 10.55
C SER A 419 6.63 -9.11 11.48
N ASP A 420 7.50 -10.12 11.36
CA ASP A 420 7.38 -11.40 12.06
C ASP A 420 8.41 -11.59 13.19
N SER A 421 9.33 -10.64 13.36
CA SER A 421 10.46 -10.76 14.30
C SER A 421 10.04 -10.87 15.76
N ASN A 422 8.86 -10.33 16.12
CA ASN A 422 8.34 -10.35 17.49
C ASN A 422 7.43 -11.56 17.78
N SER A 423 6.98 -12.29 16.75
CA SER A 423 6.11 -13.45 16.90
C SER A 423 6.68 -14.53 17.84
N PRO A 424 7.94 -14.99 17.67
CA PRO A 424 8.51 -15.99 18.57
C PRO A 424 8.69 -15.47 20.00
N ARG A 425 9.03 -14.19 20.20
CA ARG A 425 9.21 -13.59 21.53
C ARG A 425 7.92 -13.69 22.35
N PHE A 426 6.80 -13.29 21.77
CA PHE A 426 5.50 -13.38 22.43
C PHE A 426 5.11 -14.84 22.72
N ALA A 427 5.34 -15.74 21.76
CA ALA A 427 5.04 -17.17 21.94
C ALA A 427 5.83 -17.77 23.12
N SER A 428 7.15 -17.53 23.18
CA SER A 428 7.98 -17.96 24.29
C SER A 428 7.54 -17.37 25.63
N ARG A 429 7.13 -16.09 25.66
CA ARG A 429 6.63 -15.42 26.86
C ARG A 429 5.33 -16.06 27.36
N VAL A 430 4.38 -16.38 26.49
CA VAL A 430 3.14 -17.09 26.86
C VAL A 430 3.42 -18.51 27.35
N ILE A 431 4.37 -19.23 26.73
CA ILE A 431 4.78 -20.58 27.17
C ILE A 431 5.41 -20.53 28.58
N ALA A 432 6.25 -19.53 28.85
CA ALA A 432 6.91 -19.33 30.14
C ALA A 432 5.95 -18.81 31.22
N ASN A 433 4.95 -18.02 30.84
CA ASN A 433 3.94 -17.46 31.72
C ASN A 433 2.52 -17.74 31.17
N PRO A 434 1.95 -18.93 31.42
CA PRO A 434 0.62 -19.31 30.91
C PRO A 434 -0.53 -18.40 31.36
N ARG A 435 -0.33 -17.54 32.37
CA ARG A 435 -1.31 -16.51 32.77
C ARG A 435 -1.58 -15.49 31.65
N LEU A 436 -0.69 -15.37 30.68
CA LEU A 436 -0.87 -14.52 29.49
C LEU A 436 -1.74 -15.19 28.41
N LEU A 437 -1.92 -16.51 28.47
CA LEU A 437 -2.64 -17.26 27.43
C LEU A 437 -4.04 -16.69 27.15
N PRO A 438 -4.90 -16.39 28.15
CA PRO A 438 -6.23 -15.84 27.91
C PRO A 438 -6.23 -14.46 27.25
N LEU A 439 -5.11 -13.74 27.29
CA LEU A 439 -4.98 -12.40 26.74
C LEU A 439 -4.58 -12.39 25.25
N SER A 440 -4.27 -13.57 24.69
CA SER A 440 -3.72 -13.72 23.33
C SER A 440 -4.64 -13.17 22.24
N GLY A 441 -5.96 -13.31 22.37
CA GLY A 441 -6.92 -12.79 21.40
C GLY A 441 -6.84 -11.27 21.27
N VAL A 442 -6.87 -10.57 22.40
CA VAL A 442 -6.78 -9.11 22.44
C VAL A 442 -5.36 -8.62 22.13
N TYR A 443 -4.34 -9.37 22.50
CA TYR A 443 -2.96 -9.11 22.08
C TYR A 443 -2.86 -9.03 20.55
N MET A 444 -3.44 -10.00 19.82
CA MET A 444 -3.42 -10.00 18.35
C MET A 444 -4.11 -8.76 17.78
N LEU A 445 -5.31 -8.41 18.27
CA LEU A 445 -6.00 -7.18 17.87
C LEU A 445 -5.17 -5.92 18.16
N TYR A 446 -4.42 -5.91 19.27
CA TYR A 446 -3.62 -4.77 19.66
C TYR A 446 -2.38 -4.58 18.75
N ILE A 447 -1.61 -5.65 18.51
CA ILE A 447 -0.41 -5.56 17.67
C ILE A 447 -0.75 -5.28 16.19
N ASN A 448 -1.91 -5.75 15.72
CA ASN A 448 -2.45 -5.44 14.39
C ASN A 448 -3.01 -4.01 14.30
N ARG A 449 -3.04 -3.28 15.41
CA ARG A 449 -3.58 -1.91 15.54
C ARG A 449 -5.09 -1.84 15.31
N ASP A 450 -5.81 -2.97 15.41
CA ASP A 450 -7.26 -3.00 15.25
C ASP A 450 -7.97 -2.26 16.39
N LEU A 451 -7.45 -2.36 17.62
CA LEU A 451 -8.06 -1.69 18.77
C LEU A 451 -8.06 -0.15 18.65
N ALA A 452 -7.13 0.43 17.88
CA ALA A 452 -7.04 1.88 17.69
C ALA A 452 -8.12 2.45 16.76
N HIS A 453 -8.83 1.58 16.05
CA HIS A 453 -9.81 1.94 15.02
C HIS A 453 -11.22 1.48 15.35
N MET A 454 -11.41 0.87 16.52
CA MET A 454 -12.73 0.38 16.93
C MET A 454 -13.67 1.56 17.21
N ASN A 455 -14.93 1.37 16.85
CA ASN A 455 -16.02 2.18 17.38
C ASN A 455 -16.51 1.59 18.72
N LYS A 456 -17.42 2.31 19.38
CA LYS A 456 -17.99 1.92 20.67
C LYS A 456 -18.64 0.53 20.67
N GLU A 457 -19.41 0.19 19.63
CA GLU A 457 -20.06 -1.12 19.54
C GLU A 457 -19.01 -2.24 19.53
N GLN A 458 -18.01 -2.11 18.67
CA GLN A 458 -16.93 -3.09 18.56
C GLN A 458 -16.12 -3.21 19.85
N GLY A 459 -15.81 -2.08 20.51
CA GLY A 459 -15.12 -2.05 21.79
C GLY A 459 -15.87 -2.84 22.87
N LEU A 460 -17.19 -2.66 22.97
CA LEU A 460 -18.04 -3.43 23.90
C LEU A 460 -18.00 -4.93 23.62
N ARG A 461 -18.06 -5.34 22.35
CA ARG A 461 -17.96 -6.77 21.97
C ARG A 461 -16.59 -7.36 22.32
N VAL A 462 -15.50 -6.61 22.09
CA VAL A 462 -14.14 -7.07 22.44
C VAL A 462 -13.97 -7.17 23.96
N LEU A 463 -14.50 -6.21 24.72
CA LEU A 463 -14.46 -6.27 26.19
C LEU A 463 -15.27 -7.46 26.74
N ALA A 464 -16.42 -7.76 26.15
CA ALA A 464 -17.24 -8.91 26.54
C ALA A 464 -16.49 -10.23 26.32
N GLU A 465 -15.85 -10.40 25.16
CA GLU A 465 -15.05 -11.59 24.86
C GLU A 465 -13.80 -11.70 25.76
N LEU A 466 -13.11 -10.59 26.05
CA LEU A 466 -11.99 -10.58 26.99
C LEU A 466 -12.44 -11.03 28.39
N LYS A 467 -13.58 -10.53 28.88
CA LYS A 467 -14.16 -10.95 30.16
C LYS A 467 -14.57 -12.42 30.16
N ARG A 468 -15.14 -12.92 29.05
CA ARG A 468 -15.53 -14.32 28.90
C ARG A 468 -14.32 -15.25 29.00
N VAL A 469 -13.30 -15.03 28.19
CA VAL A 469 -12.13 -15.92 28.09
C VAL A 469 -11.23 -15.88 29.34
N THR A 470 -11.24 -14.76 30.07
CA THR A 470 -10.49 -14.60 31.33
C THR A 470 -11.25 -15.09 32.56
N LYS A 471 -12.55 -15.40 32.45
CA LYS A 471 -13.38 -15.81 33.58
C LYS A 471 -12.82 -17.07 34.23
N GLY A 472 -12.49 -16.99 35.53
CA GLY A 472 -11.95 -18.11 36.30
C GLY A 472 -10.50 -18.48 35.98
N LYS A 473 -9.79 -17.68 35.17
CA LYS A 473 -8.36 -17.85 34.89
C LYS A 473 -7.52 -17.07 35.92
N ASP A 474 -6.35 -17.58 36.25
CA ASP A 474 -5.38 -16.86 37.08
C ASP A 474 -4.65 -15.81 36.24
N LEU A 475 -4.94 -14.53 36.50
CA LEU A 475 -4.24 -13.39 35.91
C LEU A 475 -3.34 -12.67 36.93
N SER A 476 -3.09 -13.28 38.09
CA SER A 476 -2.27 -12.66 39.13
C SER A 476 -0.81 -12.50 38.68
N GLY A 477 -0.15 -11.51 39.25
CA GLY A 477 1.26 -11.23 38.99
C GLY A 477 1.47 -10.02 38.09
N PRO A 478 2.69 -9.46 38.12
CA PRO A 478 2.94 -8.10 37.62
C PRO A 478 2.76 -7.95 36.12
N GLU A 479 2.88 -9.01 35.33
CA GLU A 479 2.75 -8.92 33.88
C GLU A 479 1.32 -9.16 33.40
N ALA A 480 0.71 -10.30 33.77
CA ALA A 480 -0.63 -10.65 33.29
C ALA A 480 -1.70 -9.66 33.74
N GLU A 481 -1.65 -9.23 35.01
CA GLU A 481 -2.58 -8.22 35.56
C GLU A 481 -2.45 -6.88 34.82
N ASN A 482 -1.23 -6.42 34.57
CA ASN A 482 -1.03 -5.12 33.92
C ASN A 482 -1.22 -5.17 32.40
N MET A 483 -1.02 -6.33 31.75
CA MET A 483 -1.41 -6.52 30.35
C MET A 483 -2.93 -6.52 30.20
N TYR A 484 -3.66 -7.15 31.12
CA TYR A 484 -5.12 -7.05 31.18
C TYR A 484 -5.57 -5.60 31.38
N ASN A 485 -4.97 -4.87 32.34
CA ASN A 485 -5.28 -3.45 32.56
C ASN A 485 -5.01 -2.60 31.31
N LEU A 486 -3.90 -2.85 30.60
CA LEU A 486 -3.57 -2.15 29.35
C LEU A 486 -4.65 -2.39 28.30
N PHE A 487 -5.02 -3.65 28.08
CA PHE A 487 -6.03 -4.02 27.09
C PHE A 487 -7.40 -3.45 27.42
N VAL A 488 -7.86 -3.54 28.66
CA VAL A 488 -9.12 -2.90 29.06
C VAL A 488 -9.03 -1.38 28.88
N GLY A 489 -7.93 -0.75 29.30
CA GLY A 489 -7.75 0.69 29.12
C GLY A 489 -7.81 1.13 27.65
N VAL A 490 -7.18 0.39 26.74
CA VAL A 490 -7.23 0.67 25.28
C VAL A 490 -8.63 0.44 24.72
N ILE A 491 -9.34 -0.61 25.16
CA ILE A 491 -10.72 -0.88 24.71
C ILE A 491 -11.68 0.22 25.20
N GLU A 492 -11.55 0.67 26.45
CA GLU A 492 -12.33 1.79 27.00
C GLU A 492 -12.03 3.09 26.25
N LYS A 493 -10.76 3.35 25.90
CA LYS A 493 -10.37 4.49 25.06
C LYS A 493 -11.07 4.44 23.70
N GLY A 494 -11.06 3.29 23.02
CA GLY A 494 -11.78 3.10 21.75
C GLY A 494 -13.31 3.18 21.88
N SER A 495 -13.83 2.97 23.08
CA SER A 495 -15.26 3.12 23.41
C SER A 495 -15.64 4.53 23.85
N GLU A 496 -14.72 5.50 23.68
CA GLU A 496 -14.84 6.91 24.08
C GLU A 496 -14.96 7.14 25.60
N ASN A 497 -14.67 6.12 26.42
CA ASN A 497 -14.69 6.20 27.88
C ASN A 497 -13.30 6.59 28.43
N THR A 498 -12.85 7.81 28.11
CA THR A 498 -11.48 8.27 28.40
C THR A 498 -11.12 8.23 29.89
N ASP A 499 -12.04 8.58 30.79
CA ASP A 499 -11.78 8.55 32.24
C ASP A 499 -11.58 7.13 32.76
N ALA A 500 -12.37 6.17 32.28
CA ALA A 500 -12.21 4.76 32.61
C ALA A 500 -10.86 4.24 32.08
N ALA A 501 -10.52 4.59 30.84
CA ALA A 501 -9.23 4.23 30.25
C ALA A 501 -8.06 4.73 31.11
N LEU A 502 -8.07 6.01 31.49
CA LEU A 502 -7.03 6.62 32.34
C LEU A 502 -6.98 5.98 33.74
N ALA A 503 -8.11 5.58 34.32
CA ALA A 503 -8.13 4.86 35.59
C ALA A 503 -7.43 3.50 35.49
N TYR A 504 -7.57 2.78 34.37
CA TYR A 504 -6.81 1.55 34.11
C TYR A 504 -5.32 1.82 33.88
N MET A 505 -4.96 2.87 33.13
CA MET A 505 -3.55 3.25 32.95
C MET A 505 -2.89 3.62 34.28
N LYS A 506 -3.62 4.27 35.19
CA LYS A 506 -3.13 4.60 36.54
C LYS A 506 -2.73 3.35 37.33
N LYS A 507 -3.53 2.27 37.28
CA LYS A 507 -3.20 1.00 37.95
C LYS A 507 -1.86 0.42 37.49
N ILE A 508 -1.54 0.61 36.21
CA ILE A 508 -0.27 0.18 35.61
C ILE A 508 0.88 1.05 36.14
N PHE A 509 0.71 2.38 36.15
CA PHE A 509 1.73 3.30 36.69
C PHE A 509 1.99 3.07 38.18
N ASP A 510 0.96 2.79 38.98
CA ASP A 510 1.08 2.46 40.40
C ASP A 510 1.95 1.18 40.63
N ASN A 511 2.09 0.32 39.60
CA ASN A 511 2.89 -0.89 39.63
C ASN A 511 4.13 -0.87 38.71
N GLU A 512 4.52 0.30 38.18
CA GLU A 512 5.55 0.45 37.14
C GLU A 512 6.85 -0.33 37.45
N LYS A 513 7.33 -0.26 38.70
CA LYS A 513 8.59 -0.90 39.12
C LYS A 513 8.56 -2.43 39.15
N LYS A 514 7.37 -3.04 39.17
CA LYS A 514 7.20 -4.50 39.24
C LYS A 514 7.06 -5.14 37.86
N ILE A 515 6.74 -4.35 36.85
CA ILE A 515 6.50 -4.84 35.49
C ILE A 515 7.85 -5.23 34.85
N PRO A 516 7.96 -6.41 34.21
CA PRO A 516 9.20 -6.81 33.55
C PRO A 516 9.67 -5.75 32.54
N SER A 517 10.96 -5.40 32.58
CA SER A 517 11.52 -4.31 31.78
C SER A 517 11.59 -4.62 30.28
N ASP A 518 11.50 -5.88 29.91
CA ASP A 518 11.43 -6.37 28.54
C ASP A 518 9.99 -6.50 28.02
N SER A 519 8.99 -6.27 28.88
CA SER A 519 7.57 -6.35 28.51
C SER A 519 7.13 -5.15 27.67
N MET A 520 6.13 -5.37 26.81
CA MET A 520 5.50 -4.30 26.03
C MET A 520 4.65 -3.34 26.88
N ILE A 521 4.26 -3.72 28.10
CA ILE A 521 3.19 -3.03 28.83
C ILE A 521 3.51 -1.54 29.05
N LEU A 522 4.69 -1.23 29.59
CA LEU A 522 5.08 0.14 29.91
C LEU A 522 5.22 1.04 28.68
N PRO A 523 6.03 0.71 27.65
CA PRO A 523 6.19 1.59 26.51
C PRO A 523 4.86 1.86 25.80
N PHE A 524 3.94 0.90 25.76
CA PHE A 524 2.62 1.14 25.19
C PHE A 524 1.70 1.95 26.12
N THR A 525 1.69 1.70 27.44
CA THR A 525 0.91 2.48 28.42
C THR A 525 1.25 3.98 28.36
N TYR A 526 2.54 4.32 28.26
CA TYR A 526 2.98 5.71 28.11
C TYR A 526 2.47 6.34 26.81
N TYR A 527 2.53 5.61 25.70
CA TYR A 527 2.06 6.10 24.41
C TYR A 527 0.54 6.34 24.44
N GLU A 528 -0.24 5.35 24.90
CA GLU A 528 -1.70 5.43 24.94
C GLU A 528 -2.17 6.56 25.89
N THR A 529 -1.53 6.69 27.05
CA THR A 529 -1.83 7.78 28.00
C THR A 529 -1.44 9.14 27.42
N GLY A 530 -0.27 9.25 26.80
CA GLY A 530 0.18 10.50 26.18
C GLY A 530 -0.76 10.96 25.07
N GLU A 531 -1.27 10.03 24.26
CA GLU A 531 -2.27 10.35 23.24
C GLU A 531 -3.59 10.84 23.86
N MET A 532 -4.08 10.19 24.92
CA MET A 532 -5.30 10.63 25.62
C MET A 532 -5.13 12.02 26.24
N GLU A 533 -4.00 12.28 26.92
CA GLU A 533 -3.70 13.59 27.51
C GLU A 533 -3.57 14.69 26.45
N TYR A 534 -2.95 14.38 25.30
CA TYR A 534 -2.88 15.30 24.17
C TYR A 534 -4.29 15.67 23.67
N ARG A 535 -5.17 14.67 23.48
CA ARG A 535 -6.56 14.89 23.03
C ARG A 535 -7.40 15.67 24.05
N ARG A 536 -7.08 15.58 25.35
CA ARG A 536 -7.67 16.40 26.42
C ARG A 536 -7.12 17.83 26.48
N GLY A 537 -6.11 18.16 25.66
CA GLY A 537 -5.48 19.47 25.63
C GLY A 537 -4.33 19.64 26.63
N ASN A 538 -3.97 18.61 27.38
CA ASN A 538 -2.90 18.60 28.38
C ASN A 538 -1.53 18.32 27.71
N ILE A 539 -1.07 19.28 26.91
CA ILE A 539 0.07 19.11 25.99
C ILE A 539 1.38 18.84 26.74
N GLU A 540 1.62 19.52 27.85
CA GLU A 540 2.82 19.37 28.68
C GLU A 540 2.88 17.96 29.26
N ARG A 541 1.74 17.47 29.76
CA ARG A 541 1.64 16.11 30.29
C ARG A 541 1.85 15.06 29.20
N ALA A 542 1.27 15.27 28.02
CA ALA A 542 1.49 14.39 26.87
C ALA A 542 2.97 14.34 26.48
N LYS A 543 3.66 15.48 26.47
CA LYS A 543 5.10 15.57 26.20
C LYS A 543 5.91 14.75 27.21
N GLU A 544 5.67 14.92 28.50
CA GLU A 544 6.35 14.14 29.55
C GLU A 544 6.18 12.63 29.36
N LEU A 545 4.95 12.21 29.05
CA LEU A 545 4.61 10.80 28.83
C LEU A 545 5.32 10.25 27.60
N PHE A 546 5.34 10.99 26.50
CA PHE A 546 6.06 10.58 25.28
C PHE A 546 7.59 10.58 25.47
N ASP A 547 8.15 11.56 26.16
CA ASP A 547 9.59 11.63 26.47
C ASP A 547 10.05 10.48 27.38
N LYS A 548 9.23 10.09 28.37
CA LYS A 548 9.52 8.94 29.23
C LYS A 548 9.35 7.62 28.46
N GLY A 549 8.21 7.45 27.79
CA GLY A 549 7.87 6.22 27.07
C GLY A 549 8.82 5.88 25.92
N SER A 550 9.28 6.86 25.16
CA SER A 550 10.21 6.66 24.03
C SER A 550 11.60 6.13 24.44
N LYS A 551 11.97 6.25 25.72
CA LYS A 551 13.24 5.76 26.27
C LYS A 551 13.13 4.35 26.83
N ILE A 552 11.91 3.85 27.04
CA ILE A 552 11.67 2.51 27.60
C ILE A 552 11.84 1.49 26.48
N LYS A 553 12.70 0.50 26.71
CA LYS A 553 12.84 -0.67 25.83
C LYS A 553 11.82 -1.73 26.24
N GLY A 554 11.48 -2.62 25.33
CA GLY A 554 10.57 -3.74 25.57
C GLY A 554 10.11 -4.37 24.26
N ASP A 555 9.39 -5.49 24.36
CA ASP A 555 8.74 -6.15 23.24
C ASP A 555 7.87 -5.15 22.45
N GLY A 556 8.03 -5.11 21.12
CA GLY A 556 7.31 -4.18 20.26
C GLY A 556 7.82 -2.74 20.26
N ASN A 557 8.89 -2.40 21.00
CA ASN A 557 9.49 -1.06 20.99
C ASN A 557 9.93 -0.62 19.58
N GLU A 558 10.45 -1.54 18.76
CA GLU A 558 10.82 -1.28 17.37
C GLU A 558 9.63 -0.71 16.57
N THR A 559 8.44 -1.29 16.75
CA THR A 559 7.19 -0.86 16.11
C THR A 559 6.67 0.47 16.67
N LEU A 560 6.85 0.70 17.98
CA LEU A 560 6.34 1.88 18.66
C LEU A 560 7.24 3.12 18.50
N SER A 561 8.54 2.93 18.30
CA SER A 561 9.54 3.99 18.18
C SER A 561 9.18 5.03 17.10
N ASN A 562 8.75 4.56 15.92
CA ASN A 562 8.30 5.43 14.84
C ASN A 562 7.07 6.25 15.24
N ARG A 563 6.15 5.69 16.03
CA ARG A 563 4.95 6.41 16.49
C ARG A 563 5.31 7.49 17.48
N TYR A 564 6.18 7.20 18.45
CA TYR A 564 6.72 8.21 19.36
C TYR A 564 7.38 9.36 18.61
N ASN A 565 8.22 9.07 17.62
CA ASN A 565 8.90 10.09 16.83
C ASN A 565 7.90 11.01 16.09
N ILE A 566 6.85 10.44 15.50
CA ILE A 566 5.82 11.20 14.78
C ILE A 566 4.98 12.04 15.76
N ALA A 567 4.52 11.43 16.86
CA ALA A 567 3.74 12.12 17.88
C ALA A 567 4.52 13.29 18.49
N MET A 568 5.79 13.09 18.83
CA MET A 568 6.65 14.16 19.36
C MET A 568 6.89 15.29 18.36
N LYS A 569 7.07 14.97 17.07
CA LYS A 569 7.20 16.00 16.02
C LYS A 569 5.93 16.84 15.88
N GLN A 570 4.76 16.20 15.95
CA GLN A 570 3.47 16.89 15.88
C GLN A 570 3.20 17.71 17.14
N LEU A 571 3.54 17.17 18.31
CA LEU A 571 3.38 17.87 19.59
C LEU A 571 4.24 19.15 19.62
N ARG A 572 5.50 19.09 19.16
CA ARG A 572 6.36 20.29 19.07
C ARG A 572 5.74 21.39 18.21
N ARG A 573 5.22 21.04 17.03
CA ARG A 573 4.51 21.99 16.15
C ARG A 573 3.28 22.60 16.84
N ALA A 574 2.49 21.78 17.52
CA ALA A 574 1.31 22.25 18.24
C ALA A 574 1.66 23.20 19.41
N MET A 575 2.83 23.03 20.04
CA MET A 575 3.33 23.96 21.05
C MET A 575 3.82 25.27 20.42
N GLU A 576 4.59 25.20 19.34
CA GLU A 576 5.06 26.38 18.57
C GLU A 576 3.87 27.24 18.10
N ASP A 577 2.82 26.62 17.56
CA ASP A 577 1.60 27.31 17.10
C ASP A 577 0.82 28.00 18.25
N ARG A 578 1.01 27.55 19.50
CA ARG A 578 0.39 28.16 20.70
C ARG A 578 1.22 29.29 21.29
N GLU A 579 2.54 29.29 21.11
CA GLU A 579 3.41 30.38 21.58
C GLU A 579 3.34 31.62 20.67
N VAL A 580 2.88 31.45 19.41
CA VAL A 580 2.71 32.51 18.41
C VAL A 580 1.31 33.16 18.47
N LYS A 581 0.36 32.57 19.21
CA LYS A 581 -0.99 33.10 19.46
C LYS A 581 -1.09 33.68 20.86
#